data_AF-A0A3M2AY95-F1
#
_entry.id   AF-A0A3M2AY95-F1
#
_cell.length_a   1.000
_cell.length_b   1.000
_cell.length_c   1.000
_cell.angle_alpha   90.00
_cell.angle_beta   90.00
_cell.angle_gamma   90.00
#
_symmetry.space_group_name_H-M   'P 1'
#
loop_
_entity.id
_entity.type
_entity.pdbx_description
1 polymer ?
#
loop_
_entity_poly.entity_id
_entity_poly.type
_entity_poly.pdbx_seq_one_letter_code
_entity_poly.pdbx_strand_id
1 'polypeptide(L)'
;MQPIRKTPLNENDYYRPPDWYELRSYRLEKGQITFKKLFIIGDMEFRDDGFSPDYRYYYMIGDRTYLGEIGKPKFRKLSEVGEYYRCRFSPNSRYLVGQNLVDGSLRCFEVQHEKQWSLTEEEVSIFGWYPDSRRVWYGVVKSKRPNFQVTYYVQDVITRQHRRLTHREAQQIHSRWDLLNPQFRLAYPLDQGNKVYAYSRDNRMRLKVTPFEVLRNARDAWDDRPDIYLEWREGRSQLLLRSQEHPWGRVFPQDVSLDGRWVLFIGARFVPVEPDLKRFYPQDEKRLDFELVLIETTSGKRLYPLQGKRRVYPGFWPPLSQIYRFGTD
;
A
#
# COMPACT_ATOMS: atom_id res chain seq x y z
N MET A 1 15.62 -47.33 10.29
CA MET A 1 15.38 -45.93 10.70
C MET A 1 16.61 -45.43 11.43
N GLN A 2 17.41 -44.55 10.82
CA GLN A 2 18.52 -43.89 11.51
C GLN A 2 18.03 -42.57 12.12
N PRO A 3 18.50 -42.20 13.33
CA PRO A 3 18.11 -40.96 13.96
C PRO A 3 18.73 -39.77 13.22
N ILE A 4 17.89 -38.79 12.88
CA ILE A 4 18.32 -37.52 12.29
C ILE A 4 19.24 -36.83 13.28
N ARG A 5 20.52 -36.68 12.92
CA ARG A 5 21.49 -35.84 13.65
C ARG A 5 20.94 -34.41 13.69
N LYS A 6 20.70 -33.89 14.88
CA LYS A 6 20.52 -32.44 15.10
C LYS A 6 21.86 -31.77 14.83
N THR A 7 22.03 -31.17 13.67
CA THR A 7 23.13 -30.25 13.41
C THR A 7 22.99 -29.06 14.37
N PRO A 8 24.07 -28.63 15.07
CA PRO A 8 24.02 -27.41 15.86
C PRO A 8 23.77 -26.23 14.91
N LEU A 9 22.74 -25.44 15.18
CA LEU A 9 22.47 -24.20 14.46
C LEU A 9 23.65 -23.24 14.67
N ASN A 10 24.15 -22.68 13.58
CA ASN A 10 25.29 -21.77 13.58
C ASN A 10 24.83 -20.43 14.18
N GLU A 11 25.66 -19.79 15.02
CA GLU A 11 25.32 -18.54 15.72
C GLU A 11 25.12 -17.32 14.79
N ASN A 12 25.29 -17.49 13.48
CA ASN A 12 25.08 -16.46 12.45
C ASN A 12 23.79 -16.65 11.62
N ASP A 13 22.92 -17.60 11.98
CA ASP A 13 21.60 -17.70 11.38
C ASP A 13 20.72 -16.55 11.89
N TYR A 14 20.84 -15.38 11.26
CA TYR A 14 19.81 -14.35 11.29
C TYR A 14 18.48 -15.06 11.03
N TYR A 15 17.59 -15.01 12.02
CA TYR A 15 16.26 -15.61 11.95
C TYR A 15 15.56 -15.10 10.68
N ARG A 16 15.58 -15.93 9.62
CA ARG A 16 14.75 -15.71 8.44
C ARG A 16 13.32 -15.99 8.89
N PRO A 17 12.41 -15.00 8.84
CA PRO A 17 11.00 -15.30 9.02
C PRO A 17 10.60 -16.41 8.02
N PRO A 18 9.63 -17.28 8.36
CA PRO A 18 9.31 -18.45 7.57
C PRO A 18 9.11 -18.12 6.08
N ASP A 19 9.69 -18.95 5.21
CA ASP A 19 9.79 -18.82 3.74
C ASP A 19 8.44 -18.97 2.99
N TRP A 20 7.32 -18.60 3.61
CA TRP A 20 6.00 -18.66 3.01
C TRP A 20 5.18 -17.44 3.38
N TYR A 21 4.63 -16.80 2.35
CA TYR A 21 3.77 -15.64 2.52
C TYR A 21 2.31 -16.10 2.53
N GLU A 22 1.62 -15.76 3.61
CA GLU A 22 0.18 -16.01 3.72
C GLU A 22 -0.59 -14.72 3.51
N LEU A 23 -1.43 -14.75 2.49
CA LEU A 23 -2.36 -13.69 2.21
C LEU A 23 -3.71 -13.98 2.87
N ARG A 24 -4.21 -13.00 3.62
CA ARG A 24 -5.47 -13.11 4.36
C ARG A 24 -6.39 -11.95 3.99
N SER A 25 -7.67 -12.25 3.82
CA SER A 25 -8.74 -11.26 3.85
C SER A 25 -9.31 -11.23 5.27
N TYR A 26 -9.40 -10.04 5.86
CA TYR A 26 -10.06 -9.83 7.13
C TYR A 26 -11.43 -9.19 6.89
N ARG A 27 -12.43 -9.61 7.65
CA ARG A 27 -13.80 -9.08 7.60
C ARG A 27 -14.30 -8.84 9.02
N LEU A 28 -14.89 -7.67 9.26
CA LEU A 28 -15.57 -7.37 10.52
C LEU A 28 -17.05 -7.73 10.39
N GLU A 29 -17.51 -8.74 11.12
CA GLU A 29 -18.90 -9.18 11.17
C GLU A 29 -19.39 -9.14 12.62
N LYS A 30 -20.48 -8.42 12.90
CA LYS A 30 -21.10 -8.33 14.25
C LYS A 30 -20.09 -7.97 15.37
N GLY A 31 -19.11 -7.12 15.07
CA GLY A 31 -18.08 -6.71 16.03
C GLY A 31 -16.94 -7.71 16.25
N GLN A 32 -16.91 -8.81 15.50
CA GLN A 32 -15.81 -9.78 15.49
C GLN A 32 -15.09 -9.76 14.15
N ILE A 33 -13.76 -9.88 14.17
CA ILE A 33 -12.99 -10.07 12.95
C ILE A 33 -12.91 -11.55 12.63
N THR A 34 -13.42 -11.91 11.46
CA THR A 34 -13.16 -13.18 10.82
C THR A 34 -12.05 -12.99 9.78
N PHE A 35 -11.31 -14.05 9.47
CA PHE A 35 -10.35 -14.02 8.38
C PHE A 35 -10.51 -15.23 7.47
N LYS A 36 -10.30 -15.01 6.19
CA LYS A 36 -10.23 -16.04 5.16
C LYS A 36 -8.80 -16.05 4.60
N LYS A 37 -8.10 -17.17 4.75
CA LYS A 37 -6.84 -17.42 4.04
C LYS A 37 -7.17 -17.45 2.53
N LEU A 38 -6.56 -16.56 1.75
CA LEU A 38 -6.79 -16.49 0.31
C LEU A 38 -5.88 -17.47 -0.42
N PHE A 39 -4.59 -17.47 -0.12
CA PHE A 39 -3.62 -18.45 -0.59
C PHE A 39 -2.30 -18.35 0.19
N ILE A 40 -1.48 -19.39 0.07
CA ILE A 40 -0.08 -19.39 0.51
C ILE A 40 0.75 -19.24 -0.76
N ILE A 41 1.67 -18.29 -0.75
CA ILE A 41 2.70 -18.17 -1.76
C ILE A 41 3.97 -18.76 -1.14
N GLY A 42 4.60 -19.70 -1.84
CA GLY A 42 5.87 -20.30 -1.40
C GLY A 42 7.01 -19.29 -1.35
N ASP A 43 8.22 -19.79 -1.17
CA ASP A 43 9.45 -19.02 -1.02
C ASP A 43 9.68 -18.07 -2.20
N MET A 44 9.38 -16.79 -2.00
CA MET A 44 9.68 -15.71 -2.93
C MET A 44 10.08 -14.46 -2.14
N GLU A 45 11.15 -13.79 -2.55
CA GLU A 45 11.51 -12.48 -2.01
C GLU A 45 10.55 -11.42 -2.56
N PHE A 46 9.56 -10.99 -1.76
CA PHE A 46 8.54 -10.06 -2.20
C PHE A 46 9.00 -8.60 -2.13
N ARG A 47 8.77 -7.84 -3.19
CA ARG A 47 9.09 -6.40 -3.24
C ARG A 47 7.86 -5.49 -3.17
N ASP A 48 6.74 -5.91 -3.75
CA ASP A 48 5.47 -5.18 -3.78
C ASP A 48 4.34 -6.10 -4.22
N ASP A 49 3.10 -5.72 -3.92
CA ASP A 49 1.90 -6.46 -4.28
C ASP A 49 0.64 -5.57 -4.24
N GLY A 50 -0.45 -6.08 -4.81
CA GLY A 50 -1.73 -5.38 -4.75
C GLY A 50 -2.86 -6.13 -5.43
N PHE A 51 -4.08 -5.66 -5.22
CA PHE A 51 -5.30 -6.35 -5.67
C PHE A 51 -6.17 -5.47 -6.53
N SER A 52 -6.89 -6.11 -7.44
CA SER A 52 -7.91 -5.44 -8.23
C SER A 52 -9.06 -4.98 -7.33
N PRO A 53 -9.72 -3.85 -7.65
CA PRO A 53 -10.87 -3.34 -6.89
C PRO A 53 -12.00 -4.33 -6.66
N ASP A 54 -12.23 -5.22 -7.62
CA ASP A 54 -13.26 -6.28 -7.55
C ASP A 54 -12.79 -7.54 -6.83
N TYR A 55 -11.55 -7.59 -6.33
CA TYR A 55 -10.95 -8.75 -5.68
C TYR A 55 -10.97 -10.03 -6.50
N ARG A 56 -10.90 -9.90 -7.83
CA ARG A 56 -10.75 -11.07 -8.69
C ARG A 56 -9.29 -11.37 -8.97
N TYR A 57 -8.44 -10.36 -8.96
CA TYR A 57 -7.04 -10.46 -9.36
C TYR A 57 -6.10 -9.86 -8.33
N TYR A 58 -4.86 -10.32 -8.35
CA TYR A 58 -3.77 -9.77 -7.57
C TYR A 58 -2.49 -9.76 -8.41
N TYR A 59 -1.61 -8.80 -8.17
CA TYR A 59 -0.24 -8.82 -8.69
C TYR A 59 0.74 -8.95 -7.53
N MET A 60 1.93 -9.46 -7.84
CA MET A 60 3.05 -9.53 -6.90
C MET A 60 4.37 -9.42 -7.64
N ILE A 61 5.40 -8.93 -6.95
CA ILE A 61 6.77 -8.86 -7.44
C ILE A 61 7.63 -9.85 -6.66
N GLY A 62 8.19 -10.85 -7.36
CA GLY A 62 9.23 -11.77 -6.89
C GLY A 62 10.51 -11.63 -7.72
N ASP A 63 11.00 -12.70 -8.34
CA ASP A 63 12.06 -12.67 -9.38
C ASP A 63 11.64 -11.96 -10.68
N ARG A 64 10.33 -11.77 -10.84
CA ARG A 64 9.64 -11.04 -11.90
C ARG A 64 8.27 -10.56 -11.38
N THR A 65 7.47 -9.95 -12.25
CA THR A 65 6.11 -9.53 -11.93
C THR A 65 5.11 -10.61 -12.33
N TYR A 66 4.21 -10.94 -11.41
CA TYR A 66 3.18 -11.96 -11.59
C TYR A 66 1.78 -11.37 -11.46
N LEU A 67 0.82 -11.99 -12.15
CA LEU A 67 -0.60 -11.74 -12.02
C LEU A 67 -1.32 -13.06 -11.70
N GLY A 68 -2.10 -13.10 -10.64
CA GLY A 68 -2.94 -14.23 -10.29
C GLY A 68 -4.41 -13.87 -10.23
N GLU A 69 -5.25 -14.90 -10.26
CA GLU A 69 -6.68 -14.80 -10.00
C GLU A 69 -6.97 -15.43 -8.64
N ILE A 70 -7.76 -14.76 -7.81
CA ILE A 70 -8.05 -15.25 -6.45
C ILE A 70 -8.77 -16.59 -6.52
N GLY A 71 -8.28 -17.56 -5.74
CA GLY A 71 -8.83 -18.91 -5.69
C GLY A 71 -8.31 -19.83 -6.79
N LYS A 72 -7.48 -19.34 -7.72
CA LYS A 72 -6.78 -20.19 -8.69
C LYS A 72 -5.33 -20.44 -8.26
N PRO A 73 -4.80 -21.66 -8.46
CA PRO A 73 -3.46 -22.03 -7.99
C PRO A 73 -2.32 -21.54 -8.90
N LYS A 74 -2.63 -21.03 -10.10
CA LYS A 74 -1.64 -20.64 -11.09
C LYS A 74 -1.60 -19.12 -11.24
N PHE A 75 -0.39 -18.60 -11.42
CA PHE A 75 -0.12 -17.21 -11.75
C PHE A 75 0.46 -17.10 -13.16
N ARG A 76 0.10 -16.03 -13.85
CA ARG A 76 0.66 -15.62 -15.14
C ARG A 76 1.87 -14.73 -14.90
N LYS A 77 2.93 -14.95 -15.68
CA LYS A 77 4.11 -14.08 -15.70
C LYS A 77 3.79 -12.85 -16.54
N LEU A 78 4.00 -11.65 -16.01
CA LEU A 78 3.82 -10.40 -16.74
C LEU A 78 5.13 -9.88 -17.35
N SER A 79 6.26 -10.33 -16.83
CA SER A 79 7.58 -9.83 -17.20
C SER A 79 8.65 -10.91 -17.17
N GLU A 80 9.81 -10.58 -17.75
CA GLU A 80 10.99 -11.43 -17.69
C GLU A 80 11.68 -11.37 -16.32
N VAL A 81 12.63 -12.27 -16.08
CA VAL A 81 13.47 -12.26 -14.87
C VAL A 81 14.20 -10.93 -14.78
N GLY A 82 14.16 -10.30 -13.61
CA GLY A 82 14.82 -9.00 -13.40
C GLY A 82 13.99 -7.79 -13.81
N GLU A 83 12.86 -7.99 -14.48
CA GLU A 83 11.91 -6.93 -14.80
C GLU A 83 10.81 -6.85 -13.73
N TYR A 84 10.87 -5.83 -12.89
CA TYR A 84 9.96 -5.64 -11.77
C TYR A 84 9.06 -4.44 -12.02
N TYR A 85 7.74 -4.60 -11.88
CA TYR A 85 6.79 -3.51 -12.07
C TYR A 85 6.01 -3.22 -10.79
N ARG A 86 6.11 -1.99 -10.27
CA ARG A 86 5.17 -1.47 -9.26
C ARG A 86 3.87 -1.12 -9.96
N CYS A 87 2.79 -1.83 -9.63
CA CYS A 87 1.58 -1.82 -10.44
C CYS A 87 0.37 -1.19 -9.74
N ARG A 88 -0.56 -0.63 -10.52
CA ARG A 88 -1.88 -0.20 -10.05
C ARG A 88 -2.96 -0.69 -11.01
N PHE A 89 -3.96 -1.37 -10.47
CA PHE A 89 -5.13 -1.79 -11.24
C PHE A 89 -5.98 -0.58 -11.62
N SER A 90 -6.63 -0.65 -12.79
CA SER A 90 -7.68 0.30 -13.15
C SER A 90 -8.88 0.16 -12.20
N PRO A 91 -9.68 1.22 -12.00
CA PRO A 91 -10.87 1.17 -11.15
C PRO A 91 -11.88 0.05 -11.48
N ASN A 92 -11.99 -0.31 -12.76
CA ASN A 92 -12.83 -1.42 -13.23
C ASN A 92 -12.11 -2.79 -13.29
N SER A 93 -10.89 -2.91 -12.78
CA SER A 93 -10.11 -4.15 -12.73
C SER A 93 -9.71 -4.76 -14.07
N ARG A 94 -9.93 -4.08 -15.21
CA ARG A 94 -9.64 -4.62 -16.55
C ARG A 94 -8.18 -4.48 -16.98
N TYR A 95 -7.50 -3.47 -16.45
CA TYR A 95 -6.12 -3.16 -16.80
C TYR A 95 -5.25 -3.07 -15.57
N LEU A 96 -3.97 -3.31 -15.75
CA LEU A 96 -2.92 -3.12 -14.76
C LEU A 96 -1.84 -2.26 -15.40
N VAL A 97 -1.48 -1.14 -14.79
CA VAL A 97 -0.33 -0.33 -15.26
C VAL A 97 0.80 -0.48 -14.27
N GLY A 98 1.98 -0.77 -14.80
CA GLY A 98 3.20 -1.01 -14.04
C GLY A 98 4.30 -0.03 -14.40
N GLN A 99 4.97 0.51 -13.39
CA GLN A 99 6.24 1.22 -13.55
C GLN A 99 7.40 0.26 -13.31
N ASN A 100 8.29 0.13 -14.30
CA ASN A 100 9.49 -0.67 -14.19
C ASN A 100 10.44 -0.06 -13.15
N LEU A 101 10.94 -0.88 -12.22
CA LEU A 101 11.83 -0.44 -11.15
C LEU A 101 13.27 -0.20 -11.57
N VAL A 102 13.65 -0.62 -12.77
CA VAL A 102 15.01 -0.49 -13.29
C VAL A 102 15.15 0.80 -14.10
N ASP A 103 14.26 1.02 -15.08
CA ASP A 103 14.35 2.14 -16.04
C ASP A 103 13.25 3.20 -15.87
N GLY A 104 12.24 2.94 -15.03
CA GLY A 104 11.11 3.85 -14.82
C GLY A 104 10.07 3.87 -15.93
N SER A 105 10.20 3.04 -16.97
CA SER A 105 9.22 2.93 -18.07
C SER A 105 7.84 2.50 -17.56
N LEU A 106 6.79 2.84 -18.31
CA LEU A 106 5.42 2.41 -18.01
C LEU A 106 4.91 1.40 -19.02
N ARG A 107 4.34 0.30 -18.52
CA ARG A 107 3.61 -0.69 -19.32
C ARG A 107 2.18 -0.84 -18.85
N CYS A 108 1.28 -1.11 -19.80
CA CYS A 108 -0.09 -1.49 -19.53
C CYS A 108 -0.28 -2.97 -19.89
N PHE A 109 -0.91 -3.70 -18.99
CA PHE A 109 -1.28 -5.10 -19.13
C PHE A 109 -2.80 -5.21 -19.11
N GLU A 110 -3.37 -5.93 -20.07
CA GLU A 110 -4.75 -6.36 -19.99
C GLU A 110 -4.85 -7.54 -19.01
N VAL A 111 -5.76 -7.46 -18.04
CA VAL A 111 -5.78 -8.43 -16.93
C VAL A 111 -6.25 -9.80 -17.40
N GLN A 112 -7.26 -9.85 -18.29
CA GLN A 112 -7.86 -11.09 -18.76
C GLN A 112 -7.12 -11.73 -19.95
N HIS A 113 -6.42 -10.92 -20.74
CA HIS A 113 -5.77 -11.35 -21.98
C HIS A 113 -4.26 -11.20 -21.87
N GLU A 114 -3.45 -11.95 -22.61
CA GLU A 114 -1.98 -11.84 -22.57
C GLU A 114 -1.44 -10.62 -23.33
N LYS A 115 -2.27 -9.58 -23.44
CA LYS A 115 -1.96 -8.37 -24.18
C LYS A 115 -1.27 -7.37 -23.26
N GLN A 116 -0.14 -6.86 -23.71
CA GLN A 116 0.57 -5.76 -23.07
C GLN A 116 1.11 -4.77 -24.10
N TRP A 117 1.38 -3.55 -23.67
CA TRP A 117 2.04 -2.54 -24.50
C TRP A 117 2.72 -1.49 -23.63
N SER A 118 3.77 -0.87 -24.21
CA SER A 118 4.41 0.29 -23.60
C SER A 118 3.49 1.51 -23.67
N LEU A 119 3.44 2.25 -22.57
CA LEU A 119 2.83 3.58 -22.51
C LEU A 119 3.89 4.66 -22.77
N THR A 120 5.07 4.51 -22.16
CA THR A 120 6.23 5.38 -22.35
C THR A 120 7.52 4.64 -21.95
N GLU A 121 8.61 4.93 -22.66
CA GLU A 121 9.97 4.49 -22.32
C GLU A 121 10.73 5.52 -21.47
N GLU A 122 10.13 6.70 -21.22
CA GLU A 122 10.72 7.73 -20.36
C GLU A 122 10.67 7.32 -18.88
N GLU A 123 11.65 7.77 -18.09
CA GLU A 123 11.72 7.56 -16.64
C GLU A 123 10.58 8.30 -15.93
N VAL A 124 9.50 7.56 -15.65
CA VAL A 124 8.36 8.06 -14.88
C VAL A 124 8.70 8.01 -13.40
N SER A 125 8.36 9.04 -12.65
CA SER A 125 8.48 9.04 -11.18
C SER A 125 7.17 8.72 -10.47
N ILE A 126 6.05 9.14 -11.07
CA ILE A 126 4.70 9.00 -10.51
C ILE A 126 3.67 8.73 -11.60
N PHE A 127 2.64 7.97 -11.31
CA PHE A 127 1.53 7.73 -12.22
C PHE A 127 0.23 7.40 -11.49
N GLY A 128 -0.89 7.43 -12.21
CA GLY A 128 -2.14 6.93 -11.69
C GLY A 128 -3.26 6.90 -12.72
N TRP A 129 -4.34 6.24 -12.34
CA TRP A 129 -5.54 6.13 -13.17
C TRP A 129 -6.46 7.33 -12.97
N TYR A 130 -7.13 7.72 -14.04
CA TYR A 130 -8.37 8.46 -13.93
C TYR A 130 -9.53 7.52 -13.54
N PRO A 131 -10.61 8.05 -12.94
CA PRO A 131 -11.76 7.24 -12.49
C PRO A 131 -12.49 6.49 -13.61
N ASP A 132 -12.33 6.94 -14.86
CA ASP A 132 -12.94 6.33 -16.04
C ASP A 132 -12.33 4.98 -16.44
N SER A 133 -11.25 4.53 -15.77
CA SER A 133 -10.54 3.29 -16.08
C SER A 133 -9.97 3.18 -17.50
N ARG A 134 -9.85 4.32 -18.19
CA ARG A 134 -9.40 4.39 -19.58
C ARG A 134 -8.17 5.27 -19.72
N ARG A 135 -8.05 6.31 -18.91
CA ARG A 135 -6.91 7.23 -18.96
C ARG A 135 -5.97 7.02 -17.79
N VAL A 136 -4.69 7.16 -18.08
CA VAL A 136 -3.60 7.17 -17.10
C VAL A 136 -2.91 8.52 -17.18
N TRP A 137 -2.62 9.12 -16.04
CA TRP A 137 -1.69 10.25 -15.95
C TRP A 137 -0.34 9.76 -15.44
N TYR A 138 0.73 10.43 -15.86
CA TYR A 138 2.08 10.15 -15.36
C TYR A 138 2.97 11.38 -15.42
N GLY A 139 3.96 11.44 -14.52
CA GLY A 139 4.95 12.50 -14.41
C GLY A 139 6.33 11.99 -14.79
N VAL A 140 6.96 12.61 -15.78
CA VAL A 140 8.34 12.32 -16.20
C VAL A 140 9.29 13.34 -15.60
N VAL A 141 10.41 12.86 -15.06
CA VAL A 141 11.48 13.70 -14.52
C VAL A 141 12.49 14.01 -15.63
N LYS A 142 12.66 15.29 -15.98
CA LYS A 142 13.51 15.69 -17.12
C LYS A 142 14.97 15.99 -16.77
N SER A 143 15.36 16.05 -15.49
CA SER A 143 16.74 16.39 -15.11
C SER A 143 17.10 15.86 -13.72
N LYS A 144 18.34 15.38 -13.53
CA LYS A 144 18.92 14.99 -12.23
C LYS A 144 19.43 16.17 -11.38
N ARG A 145 19.11 17.40 -11.77
CA ARG A 145 19.54 18.63 -11.09
C ARG A 145 18.67 18.94 -9.85
N PRO A 146 19.17 19.74 -8.89
CA PRO A 146 18.47 20.03 -7.62
C PRO A 146 17.06 20.64 -7.76
N ASN A 147 16.69 21.16 -8.93
CA ASN A 147 15.35 21.67 -9.23
C ASN A 147 14.63 20.73 -10.22
N PHE A 148 14.25 19.54 -9.77
CA PHE A 148 13.54 18.56 -10.59
C PHE A 148 12.22 19.15 -11.13
N GLN A 149 12.13 19.32 -12.45
CA GLN A 149 10.87 19.70 -13.11
C GLN A 149 10.17 18.44 -13.62
N VAL A 150 8.98 18.17 -13.08
CA VAL A 150 8.12 17.07 -13.53
C VAL A 150 7.23 17.57 -14.67
N THR A 151 7.28 16.90 -15.82
CA THR A 151 6.31 17.12 -16.91
C THR A 151 5.23 16.05 -16.84
N TYR A 152 3.98 16.49 -16.77
CA TYR A 152 2.83 15.59 -16.67
C TYR A 152 2.19 15.33 -18.02
N TYR A 153 1.74 14.10 -18.21
CA TYR A 153 1.04 13.62 -19.40
C TYR A 153 -0.22 12.88 -19.01
N VAL A 154 -1.13 12.77 -19.97
CA VAL A 154 -2.26 11.84 -19.93
C VAL A 154 -2.25 10.99 -21.20
N GLN A 155 -2.58 9.72 -21.05
CA GLN A 155 -2.67 8.77 -22.14
C GLN A 155 -3.91 7.90 -22.02
N ASP A 156 -4.60 7.71 -23.15
CA ASP A 156 -5.68 6.75 -23.30
C ASP A 156 -5.09 5.36 -23.55
N VAL A 157 -5.40 4.39 -22.69
CA VAL A 157 -4.79 3.05 -22.80
C VAL A 157 -5.30 2.25 -24.00
N ILE A 158 -6.46 2.61 -24.56
CA ILE A 158 -7.07 1.90 -25.69
C ILE A 158 -6.57 2.50 -27.00
N THR A 159 -6.71 3.82 -27.18
CA THR A 159 -6.30 4.49 -28.43
C THR A 159 -4.82 4.81 -28.47
N ARG A 160 -4.13 4.72 -27.33
CA ARG A 160 -2.70 5.05 -27.14
C ARG A 160 -2.35 6.52 -27.37
N GLN A 161 -3.35 7.36 -27.66
CA GLN A 161 -3.16 8.79 -27.80
C GLN A 161 -2.73 9.37 -26.46
N HIS A 162 -1.64 10.13 -26.47
CA HIS A 162 -1.19 10.87 -25.31
C HIS A 162 -1.13 12.37 -25.62
N ARG A 163 -1.12 13.17 -24.56
CA ARG A 163 -0.81 14.59 -24.63
C ARG A 163 -0.20 15.06 -23.33
N ARG A 164 0.53 16.16 -23.41
CA ARG A 164 0.99 16.90 -22.23
C ARG A 164 -0.22 17.51 -21.50
N LEU A 165 -0.18 17.47 -20.17
CA LEU A 165 -1.13 18.19 -19.31
C LEU A 165 -0.74 19.66 -19.21
N THR A 166 -1.75 20.53 -19.20
CA THR A 166 -1.58 21.94 -18.84
C THR A 166 -1.19 22.07 -17.36
N HIS A 167 -0.66 23.23 -16.96
CA HIS A 167 -0.30 23.47 -15.56
C HIS A 167 -1.49 23.27 -14.61
N ARG A 168 -2.67 23.76 -14.99
CA ARG A 168 -3.92 23.60 -14.22
C ARG A 168 -4.32 22.13 -14.07
N GLU A 169 -4.22 21.34 -15.13
CA GLU A 169 -4.52 19.90 -15.08
C GLU A 169 -3.51 19.16 -14.18
N ALA A 170 -2.22 19.51 -14.26
CA ALA A 170 -1.20 18.94 -13.39
C ALA A 170 -1.46 19.26 -11.90
N GLN A 171 -1.88 20.48 -11.57
CA GLN A 171 -2.29 20.84 -10.20
C GLN A 171 -3.49 20.01 -9.70
N GLN A 172 -4.40 19.62 -10.59
CA GLN A 172 -5.56 18.78 -10.22
C GLN A 172 -5.15 17.36 -9.82
N ILE A 173 -4.06 16.81 -10.35
CA ILE A 173 -3.53 15.49 -9.94
C ILE A 173 -3.26 15.45 -8.42
N HIS A 174 -2.88 16.59 -7.85
CA HIS A 174 -2.46 16.72 -6.45
C HIS A 174 -3.57 17.14 -5.49
N SER A 175 -4.75 17.47 -6.00
CA SER A 175 -5.82 18.06 -5.18
C SER A 175 -7.19 17.41 -5.41
N ARG A 176 -7.44 16.83 -6.59
CA ARG A 176 -8.73 16.26 -6.94
C ARG A 176 -8.97 14.96 -6.18
N TRP A 177 -10.09 14.90 -5.47
CA TRP A 177 -10.55 13.76 -4.66
C TRP A 177 -10.25 12.39 -5.28
N ASP A 178 -10.72 12.15 -6.51
CA ASP A 178 -10.59 10.83 -7.14
C ASP A 178 -9.15 10.49 -7.57
N LEU A 179 -8.28 11.50 -7.76
CA LEU A 179 -6.89 11.33 -8.19
C LEU A 179 -5.92 11.19 -7.02
N LEU A 180 -6.44 11.33 -5.80
CA LEU A 180 -5.70 11.18 -4.55
C LEU A 180 -5.81 9.77 -3.96
N ASN A 181 -6.60 8.87 -4.56
CA ASN A 181 -6.79 7.52 -4.06
C ASN A 181 -5.54 6.66 -4.29
N PRO A 182 -4.84 6.20 -3.24
CA PRO A 182 -3.59 5.44 -3.37
C PRO A 182 -3.78 4.06 -4.02
N GLN A 183 -5.00 3.50 -4.03
CA GLN A 183 -5.29 2.27 -4.75
C GLN A 183 -5.07 2.41 -6.26
N PHE A 184 -5.21 3.62 -6.79
CA PHE A 184 -5.19 3.90 -8.22
C PHE A 184 -3.96 4.68 -8.68
N ARG A 185 -3.00 4.94 -7.79
CA ARG A 185 -1.83 5.73 -8.13
C ARG A 185 -0.56 5.28 -7.41
N LEU A 186 0.56 5.50 -8.06
CA LEU A 186 1.87 5.50 -7.45
C LEU A 186 2.35 6.95 -7.43
N ALA A 187 2.16 7.61 -6.29
CA ALA A 187 2.71 8.95 -6.05
C ALA A 187 3.44 8.90 -4.72
N TYR A 188 4.74 9.21 -4.73
CA TYR A 188 5.42 9.50 -3.47
C TYR A 188 4.74 10.72 -2.83
N PRO A 189 4.56 10.77 -1.51
CA PRO A 189 3.93 11.90 -0.81
C PRO A 189 4.77 13.20 -0.84
N LEU A 190 5.72 13.32 -1.77
CA LEU A 190 6.55 14.49 -2.01
C LEU A 190 5.72 15.69 -2.52
N ASP A 191 4.60 15.43 -3.18
CA ASP A 191 3.74 16.50 -3.68
C ASP A 191 2.63 16.85 -2.68
N GLN A 192 2.89 17.91 -1.91
CA GLN A 192 1.89 18.83 -1.36
C GLN A 192 1.10 18.40 -0.10
N GLY A 193 1.80 17.92 0.92
CA GLY A 193 1.43 18.31 2.28
C GLY A 193 1.48 17.24 3.37
N ASN A 194 2.35 16.23 3.26
CA ASN A 194 2.47 15.19 4.27
C ASN A 194 1.09 14.56 4.56
N LYS A 195 0.40 14.05 3.53
CA LYS A 195 -0.93 13.44 3.68
C LYS A 195 -0.97 12.06 3.06
N VAL A 196 -1.65 11.14 3.73
CA VAL A 196 -2.02 9.84 3.19
C VAL A 196 -3.50 9.59 3.40
N TYR A 197 -4.11 8.82 2.50
CA TYR A 197 -5.54 8.60 2.45
C TYR A 197 -5.89 7.11 2.38
N ALA A 198 -7.05 6.72 2.89
CA ALA A 198 -7.78 5.52 2.45
C ALA A 198 -9.22 5.91 2.13
N TYR A 199 -9.87 5.22 1.20
CA TYR A 199 -11.20 5.61 0.71
C TYR A 199 -12.22 4.51 0.99
N SER A 200 -13.48 4.91 1.21
CA SER A 200 -14.59 3.97 1.14
C SER A 200 -14.72 3.40 -0.27
N ARG A 201 -15.31 2.20 -0.40
CA ARG A 201 -15.40 1.50 -1.70
C ARG A 201 -16.15 2.30 -2.78
N ASP A 202 -17.14 3.11 -2.38
CA ASP A 202 -17.90 3.98 -3.28
C ASP A 202 -17.25 5.36 -3.48
N ASN A 203 -16.05 5.56 -2.93
CA ASN A 203 -15.25 6.77 -3.00
C ASN A 203 -15.98 8.03 -2.48
N ARG A 204 -16.97 7.88 -1.59
CA ARG A 204 -17.71 9.00 -0.98
C ARG A 204 -17.03 9.55 0.27
N MET A 205 -16.26 8.72 0.97
CA MET A 205 -15.56 9.09 2.19
C MET A 205 -14.09 8.70 2.09
N ARG A 206 -13.26 9.39 2.87
CA ARG A 206 -11.86 9.04 3.04
C ARG A 206 -11.35 9.28 4.44
N LEU A 207 -10.49 8.40 4.90
CA LEU A 207 -9.64 8.60 6.06
C LEU A 207 -8.42 9.40 5.61
N LYS A 208 -8.19 10.58 6.17
CA LYS A 208 -7.01 11.42 5.93
C LYS A 208 -6.13 11.43 7.18
N VAL A 209 -4.84 11.23 6.99
CA VAL A 209 -3.82 11.29 8.05
C VAL A 209 -2.83 12.39 7.71
N THR A 210 -2.53 13.26 8.68
CA THR A 210 -1.61 14.41 8.48
C THR A 210 -1.01 14.90 9.80
N PRO A 211 0.30 15.24 9.87
CA PRO A 211 1.29 15.03 8.83
C PRO A 211 1.65 13.54 8.67
N PHE A 212 1.96 13.12 7.44
CA PHE A 212 2.51 11.83 7.08
C PHE A 212 3.89 12.05 6.45
N GLU A 213 4.93 11.84 7.24
CA GLU A 213 6.30 12.00 6.77
C GLU A 213 6.95 10.64 6.47
N VAL A 214 7.34 10.45 5.22
CA VAL A 214 8.03 9.23 4.75
C VAL A 214 9.55 9.32 4.93
N LEU A 215 10.12 10.53 4.99
CA LEU A 215 11.54 10.76 4.72
C LEU A 215 12.37 11.47 5.81
N ARG A 216 11.79 11.93 6.92
CA ARG A 216 12.63 12.42 8.03
C ARG A 216 13.37 11.26 8.68
N ASN A 217 14.60 11.53 9.14
CA ASN A 217 15.36 10.64 10.02
C ASN A 217 14.39 10.05 11.02
N ALA A 218 14.25 8.72 10.99
CA ALA A 218 13.14 8.05 11.65
C ALA A 218 12.96 8.59 13.06
N ARG A 219 14.03 8.82 13.83
CA ARG A 219 14.00 9.31 15.21
C ARG A 219 13.27 10.66 15.44
N ASP A 220 13.40 11.65 14.57
CA ASP A 220 12.87 13.00 14.82
C ASP A 220 11.37 13.14 14.45
N ALA A 221 10.86 12.25 13.59
CA ALA A 221 9.47 12.29 13.11
C ALA A 221 8.45 11.63 14.06
N TRP A 222 8.87 11.07 15.20
CA TRP A 222 7.95 10.41 16.15
C TRP A 222 7.32 11.37 17.16
N ASP A 223 7.91 12.55 17.32
CA ASP A 223 7.38 13.57 18.23
C ASP A 223 6.18 14.30 17.60
N ASP A 224 6.17 14.43 16.27
CA ASP A 224 5.06 15.01 15.49
C ASP A 224 4.05 13.93 15.08
N ARG A 225 3.19 13.52 16.03
CA ARG A 225 2.13 12.52 15.77
C ARG A 225 1.07 13.07 14.80
N PRO A 226 0.52 12.26 13.89
CA PRO A 226 -0.50 12.71 12.95
C PRO A 226 -1.85 12.93 13.62
N ASP A 227 -2.62 13.89 13.14
CA ASP A 227 -4.07 13.92 13.29
C ASP A 227 -4.73 12.98 12.27
N ILE A 228 -5.89 12.44 12.65
CA ILE A 228 -6.68 11.50 11.84
C ILE A 228 -8.07 12.07 11.61
N TYR A 229 -8.46 12.25 10.35
CA TYR A 229 -9.74 12.83 9.94
C TYR A 229 -10.54 11.86 9.08
N LEU A 230 -11.85 11.83 9.27
CA LEU A 230 -12.79 11.33 8.27
C LEU A 230 -13.30 12.51 7.44
N GLU A 231 -13.21 12.43 6.13
CA GLU A 231 -13.70 13.44 5.20
C GLU A 231 -14.75 12.84 4.28
N TRP A 232 -15.72 13.67 3.90
CA TRP A 232 -16.73 13.36 2.91
C TRP A 232 -16.47 14.13 1.64
N ARG A 233 -16.85 13.53 0.51
CA ARG A 233 -16.64 14.10 -0.82
C ARG A 233 -17.35 15.46 -0.99
N GLU A 234 -18.48 15.66 -0.33
CA GLU A 234 -19.20 16.95 -0.32
C GLU A 234 -18.51 18.06 0.50
N GLY A 235 -17.37 17.78 1.14
CA GLY A 235 -16.57 18.79 1.85
C GLY A 235 -16.68 18.77 3.37
N ARG A 236 -17.54 17.92 3.95
CA ARG A 236 -17.59 17.70 5.40
C ARG A 236 -16.28 17.06 5.89
N SER A 237 -15.84 17.41 7.10
CA SER A 237 -14.67 16.82 7.76
C SER A 237 -14.93 16.64 9.25
N GLN A 238 -14.48 15.51 9.80
CA GLN A 238 -14.58 15.18 11.22
C GLN A 238 -13.20 14.72 11.70
N LEU A 239 -12.67 15.39 12.73
CA LEU A 239 -11.49 14.94 13.45
C LEU A 239 -11.87 13.72 14.29
N LEU A 240 -11.22 12.58 14.01
CA LEU A 240 -11.45 11.34 14.75
C LEU A 240 -10.48 11.22 15.92
N LEU A 241 -9.23 11.58 15.71
CA LEU A 241 -8.18 11.55 16.73
C LEU A 241 -7.20 12.70 16.52
N ARG A 242 -6.88 13.38 17.63
CA ARG A 242 -5.78 14.36 17.69
C ARG A 242 -4.45 13.67 17.94
N SER A 243 -3.38 14.27 17.44
CA SER A 243 -1.99 13.86 17.66
C SER A 243 -1.67 13.46 19.12
N GLN A 244 -2.20 14.19 20.11
CA GLN A 244 -1.95 13.93 21.54
C GLN A 244 -2.81 12.83 22.16
N GLU A 245 -3.83 12.33 21.45
CA GLU A 245 -4.79 11.33 21.96
C GLU A 245 -4.37 9.89 21.65
N HIS A 246 -3.26 9.69 20.94
CA HIS A 246 -2.74 8.37 20.60
C HIS A 246 -1.21 8.32 20.61
N PRO A 247 -0.61 7.12 20.74
CA PRO A 247 0.84 6.96 20.84
C PRO A 247 1.55 6.78 19.49
N TRP A 248 0.81 6.65 18.39
CA TRP A 248 1.40 6.32 17.09
C TRP A 248 2.06 7.53 16.44
N GLY A 249 3.37 7.43 16.14
CA GLY A 249 4.08 8.45 15.35
C GLY A 249 3.89 8.26 13.84
N ARG A 250 3.40 7.10 13.40
CA ARG A 250 2.98 6.87 12.01
C ARG A 250 1.65 6.15 11.97
N VAL A 251 0.79 6.57 11.05
CA VAL A 251 -0.52 5.98 10.84
C VAL A 251 -0.69 5.69 9.35
N PHE A 252 -0.97 4.43 9.02
CA PHE A 252 -1.21 3.96 7.66
C PHE A 252 -2.71 3.68 7.50
N PRO A 253 -3.47 4.59 6.88
CA PRO A 253 -4.90 4.40 6.69
C PRO A 253 -5.14 3.18 5.78
N GLN A 254 -6.11 2.32 6.13
CA GLN A 254 -6.39 1.08 5.41
C GLN A 254 -7.74 1.12 4.70
N ASP A 255 -8.82 1.48 5.42
CA ASP A 255 -10.17 1.45 4.84
C ASP A 255 -11.19 2.33 5.60
N VAL A 256 -12.31 2.61 4.95
CA VAL A 256 -13.49 3.30 5.50
C VAL A 256 -14.74 2.52 5.11
N SER A 257 -15.63 2.25 6.07
CA SER A 257 -16.90 1.58 5.76
C SER A 257 -17.78 2.44 4.86
N LEU A 258 -18.68 1.80 4.10
CA LEU A 258 -19.59 2.49 3.16
C LEU A 258 -20.53 3.48 3.84
N ASP A 259 -20.86 3.26 5.11
CA ASP A 259 -21.68 4.15 5.94
C ASP A 259 -20.84 5.16 6.74
N GLY A 260 -19.50 5.06 6.68
CA GLY A 260 -18.58 5.91 7.43
C GLY A 260 -18.58 5.66 8.93
N ARG A 261 -19.30 4.64 9.41
CA ARG A 261 -19.36 4.28 10.84
C ARG A 261 -18.03 3.75 11.34
N TRP A 262 -17.24 3.14 10.48
CA TRP A 262 -15.99 2.48 10.84
C TRP A 262 -14.83 2.95 9.99
N VAL A 263 -13.69 3.17 10.65
CA VAL A 263 -12.41 3.42 9.98
C VAL A 263 -11.36 2.46 10.48
N LEU A 264 -10.44 2.10 9.59
CA LEU A 264 -9.41 1.11 9.85
C LEU A 264 -8.05 1.66 9.45
N PHE A 265 -7.08 1.55 10.34
CA PHE A 265 -5.70 1.94 10.07
C PHE A 265 -4.71 1.08 10.84
N ILE A 266 -3.45 1.13 10.42
CA ILE A 266 -2.32 0.56 11.16
C ILE A 266 -1.56 1.71 11.82
N GLY A 267 -1.54 1.75 13.14
CA GLY A 267 -0.69 2.64 13.91
C GLY A 267 0.67 1.98 14.15
N ALA A 268 1.76 2.74 14.01
CA ALA A 268 3.09 2.29 14.37
C ALA A 268 3.64 3.14 15.51
N ARG A 269 4.44 2.56 16.40
CA ARG A 269 5.13 3.25 17.50
C ARG A 269 6.40 2.53 17.89
N PHE A 270 7.36 3.25 18.48
CA PHE A 270 8.50 2.61 19.13
C PHE A 270 8.13 2.12 20.53
N VAL A 271 8.56 0.90 20.85
CA VAL A 271 8.45 0.31 22.18
C VAL A 271 9.83 -0.21 22.61
N PRO A 272 10.13 -0.27 23.92
CA PRO A 272 11.37 -0.87 24.39
C PRO A 272 11.56 -2.30 23.88
N VAL A 273 12.80 -2.68 23.57
CA VAL A 273 13.13 -4.06 23.22
C VAL A 273 13.02 -4.95 24.47
N GLU A 274 12.16 -5.97 24.41
CA GLU A 274 12.02 -6.97 25.48
C GLU A 274 13.35 -7.74 25.65
N PRO A 275 13.77 -8.12 26.88
CA PRO A 275 15.06 -8.77 27.12
C PRO A 275 15.32 -10.02 26.27
N ASP A 276 14.29 -10.83 26.00
CA ASP A 276 14.31 -12.02 25.16
C ASP A 276 14.51 -11.72 23.66
N LEU A 277 14.25 -10.47 23.25
CA LEU A 277 14.42 -10.00 21.87
C LEU A 277 15.73 -9.25 21.64
N LYS A 278 16.50 -8.92 22.68
CA LYS A 278 17.79 -8.21 22.54
C LYS A 278 18.78 -8.92 21.62
N ARG A 279 18.74 -10.25 21.54
CA ARG A 279 19.56 -11.03 20.59
C ARG A 279 19.28 -10.71 19.12
N PHE A 280 18.07 -10.24 18.80
CA PHE A 280 17.68 -9.85 17.43
C PHE A 280 17.89 -8.36 17.18
N TYR A 281 18.06 -7.56 18.24
CA TYR A 281 18.23 -6.11 18.21
C TYR A 281 19.40 -5.68 19.11
N PRO A 282 20.63 -6.21 18.90
CA PRO A 282 21.72 -6.03 19.85
C PRO A 282 22.19 -4.57 19.97
N GLN A 283 21.87 -3.73 18.98
CA GLN A 283 22.27 -2.32 18.92
C GLN A 283 21.11 -1.33 19.17
N ASP A 284 19.86 -1.82 19.30
CA ASP A 284 18.68 -0.96 19.42
C ASP A 284 18.02 -1.09 20.79
N GLU A 285 17.77 0.03 21.46
CA GLU A 285 17.01 0.07 22.71
C GLU A 285 15.49 0.00 22.48
N LYS A 286 15.04 0.29 21.25
CA LYS A 286 13.63 0.37 20.86
C LYS A 286 13.37 -0.42 19.57
N ARG A 287 12.25 -1.14 19.53
CA ARG A 287 11.73 -1.78 18.32
C ARG A 287 10.47 -1.08 17.83
N LEU A 288 10.21 -1.18 16.53
CA LEU A 288 8.95 -0.74 15.95
C LEU A 288 7.84 -1.75 16.24
N ASP A 289 6.71 -1.28 16.72
CA ASP A 289 5.50 -2.05 17.00
C ASP A 289 4.36 -1.53 16.12
N PHE A 290 3.56 -2.45 15.59
CA PHE A 290 2.43 -2.15 14.72
C PHE A 290 1.14 -2.63 15.37
N GLU A 291 0.11 -1.80 15.29
CA GLU A 291 -1.20 -2.04 15.88
C GLU A 291 -2.26 -1.79 14.81
N LEU A 292 -3.13 -2.78 14.58
CA LEU A 292 -4.31 -2.60 13.75
C LEU A 292 -5.43 -2.01 14.60
N VAL A 293 -5.94 -0.86 14.17
CA VAL A 293 -6.88 -0.04 14.95
C VAL A 293 -8.17 0.16 14.19
N LEU A 294 -9.27 -0.15 14.88
CA LEU A 294 -10.63 0.05 14.40
C LEU A 294 -11.33 1.11 15.27
N ILE A 295 -11.86 2.16 14.64
CA ILE A 295 -12.60 3.22 15.34
C ILE A 295 -14.04 3.26 14.85
N GLU A 296 -14.98 3.30 15.80
CA GLU A 296 -16.36 3.69 15.54
C GLU A 296 -16.48 5.22 15.55
N THR A 297 -16.93 5.81 14.45
CA THR A 297 -16.84 7.27 14.21
C THR A 297 -17.91 8.08 14.92
N THR A 298 -19.02 7.46 15.32
CA THR A 298 -20.13 8.13 16.03
C THR A 298 -19.86 8.29 17.51
N SER A 299 -19.27 7.27 18.14
CA SER A 299 -18.96 7.25 19.57
C SER A 299 -17.52 7.65 19.87
N GLY A 300 -16.64 7.66 18.85
CA GLY A 300 -15.19 7.74 19.05
C GLY A 300 -14.61 6.51 19.76
N LYS A 301 -15.43 5.48 20.01
CA LYS A 301 -15.03 4.29 20.75
C LYS A 301 -14.04 3.50 19.92
N ARG A 302 -12.89 3.24 20.53
CA ARG A 302 -11.84 2.38 19.97
C ARG A 302 -12.20 0.94 20.30
N LEU A 303 -12.42 0.12 19.27
CA LEU A 303 -12.61 -1.32 19.49
C LEU A 303 -11.25 -2.01 19.41
N TYR A 304 -10.54 -1.95 20.55
CA TYR A 304 -9.31 -2.71 20.89
C TYR A 304 -8.06 -2.48 20.01
N PRO A 305 -6.86 -2.82 20.52
CA PRO A 305 -5.91 -3.56 19.70
C PRO A 305 -6.54 -4.92 19.40
N LEU A 306 -6.87 -5.19 18.14
CA LEU A 306 -7.40 -6.48 17.72
C LEU A 306 -6.44 -7.59 18.18
N GLN A 307 -6.88 -8.43 19.10
CA GLN A 307 -6.02 -9.36 19.81
C GLN A 307 -5.24 -10.26 18.84
N GLY A 308 -3.92 -10.18 18.95
CA GLY A 308 -2.96 -10.92 18.16
C GLY A 308 -1.70 -10.09 18.04
N LYS A 309 -0.80 -10.19 19.04
CA LYS A 309 0.57 -9.66 18.93
C LYS A 309 1.26 -10.36 17.76
N ARG A 310 1.04 -9.91 16.53
CA ARG A 310 1.86 -10.33 15.40
C ARG A 310 3.11 -9.47 15.45
N ARG A 311 4.19 -10.07 15.97
CA ARG A 311 5.55 -9.51 15.92
C ARG A 311 5.90 -9.34 14.45
N VAL A 312 5.85 -8.10 13.93
CA VAL A 312 6.35 -7.77 12.59
C VAL A 312 7.86 -7.54 12.75
N TYR A 313 8.65 -8.40 12.13
CA TYR A 313 10.11 -8.37 12.21
C TYR A 313 10.67 -7.18 11.41
N PRO A 314 11.81 -6.60 11.82
CA PRO A 314 12.38 -5.42 11.21
C PRO A 314 13.05 -5.83 9.90
N GLY A 315 12.74 -5.13 8.82
CA GLY A 315 13.21 -5.42 7.46
C GLY A 315 12.09 -5.30 6.44
N PHE A 316 10.85 -5.54 6.88
CA PHE A 316 9.66 -5.28 6.10
C PHE A 316 8.79 -4.28 6.84
N TRP A 317 8.57 -3.11 6.21
CA TRP A 317 7.32 -2.36 6.42
C TRP A 317 6.16 -3.36 6.34
N PRO A 318 5.07 -3.22 7.13
CA PRO A 318 3.97 -4.19 7.09
C PRO A 318 3.66 -4.41 5.62
N PRO A 319 3.80 -5.65 5.12
CA PRO A 319 3.67 -5.85 3.69
C PRO A 319 2.27 -5.34 3.36
N LEU A 320 2.20 -4.45 2.37
CA LEU A 320 0.95 -3.91 1.85
C LEU A 320 -0.03 -5.05 1.47
N SER A 321 0.46 -6.29 1.40
CA SER A 321 -0.26 -7.56 1.31
C SER A 321 -1.27 -7.89 2.41
N GLN A 322 -1.28 -7.22 3.56
CA GLN A 322 -2.39 -7.40 4.50
C GLN A 322 -3.51 -6.43 4.17
N ILE A 323 -4.43 -6.86 3.29
CA ILE A 323 -5.65 -6.12 3.03
C ILE A 323 -6.61 -6.28 4.20
N TYR A 324 -6.77 -5.19 4.93
CA TYR A 324 -7.83 -5.02 5.91
C TYR A 324 -8.93 -4.18 5.27
N ARG A 325 -10.09 -4.78 4.98
CA ARG A 325 -11.26 -4.04 4.50
C ARG A 325 -12.54 -4.45 5.20
N PHE A 326 -13.50 -3.53 5.24
CA PHE A 326 -14.86 -3.86 5.62
C PHE A 326 -15.47 -4.72 4.53
N GLY A 327 -15.98 -5.91 4.89
CA GLY A 327 -16.82 -6.68 4.00
C GLY A 327 -18.24 -6.16 4.05
N THR A 328 -18.91 -6.14 2.90
CA THR A 328 -20.35 -5.88 2.81
C THR A 328 -21.06 -7.22 2.77
N ASP A 329 -22.17 -7.36 3.50
CA ASP A 329 -23.17 -8.37 3.16
C ASP A 329 -23.85 -8.04 1.82
#